data_AF-A0A2V2EPB5-F1
#
_entry.id   AF-A0A2V2EPB5-F1
#
_cell.length_a   1.000
_cell.length_b   1.000
_cell.length_c   1.000
_cell.angle_alpha   90.00
_cell.angle_beta   90.00
_cell.angle_gamma   90.00
#
_symmetry.space_group_name_H-M   'P 1'
#
loop_
_entity.id
_entity.type
_entity.pdbx_description
1 polymer ?
#
loop_
_entity_poly.entity_id
_entity_poly.type
_entity_poly.pdbx_seq_one_letter_code
_entity_poly.pdbx_strand_id
1 'polypeptide(L)'
;AAMECYGIVETVSRRFTDSLSELFKKQSQGKGVKVTTNGDRIYIDVYVIIKFGVSINAVAESLKESVKYRVEKFTGMIVDTVNVNIIGVKL
;
A
#
# COMPACT_ATOMS: atom_id res chain seq x y z
N ALA A 1 -6.22 1.31 -7.51
CA ALA A 1 -6.42 0.48 -6.30
C ALA A 1 -6.32 1.29 -5.01
N ALA A 2 -5.13 1.63 -4.48
CA ALA A 2 -5.03 2.39 -3.23
C ALA A 2 -5.57 3.84 -3.33
N MET A 3 -5.49 4.46 -4.49
CA MET A 3 -6.03 5.82 -4.72
C MET A 3 -7.56 5.86 -4.94
N GLU A 4 -8.22 4.70 -5.03
CA GLU A 4 -9.67 4.62 -5.26
C GLU A 4 -10.48 4.48 -3.97
N CYS A 5 -9.82 4.32 -2.81
CA CYS A 5 -10.47 4.37 -1.51
C CYS A 5 -10.64 5.84 -1.10
N TYR A 6 -11.90 6.22 -0.86
CA TYR A 6 -12.28 7.57 -0.44
C TYR A 6 -11.49 7.97 0.83
N GLY A 7 -10.65 9.00 0.73
CA GLY A 7 -9.84 9.52 1.84
C GLY A 7 -8.32 9.31 1.74
N ILE A 8 -7.81 8.62 0.71
CA ILE A 8 -6.38 8.47 0.46
C ILE A 8 -5.91 9.62 -0.46
N VAL A 9 -5.10 10.51 0.10
CA VAL A 9 -4.63 11.72 -0.61
C VAL A 9 -3.35 11.44 -1.41
N GLU A 10 -2.36 10.80 -0.79
CA GLU A 10 -1.07 10.47 -1.42
C GLU A 10 -0.45 9.20 -0.83
N THR A 11 0.44 8.58 -1.60
CA THR A 11 1.26 7.43 -1.21
C THR A 11 2.73 7.91 -1.24
N VAL A 12 3.47 7.79 -0.13
CA VAL A 12 4.83 8.37 0.01
C VAL A 12 5.91 7.31 -0.23
N SER A 13 6.80 7.60 -1.19
CA SER A 13 8.03 6.83 -1.46
C SER A 13 9.12 7.22 -0.46
N ARG A 14 9.69 6.24 0.23
CA ARG A 14 10.74 6.46 1.22
C ARG A 14 12.12 6.50 0.55
N ARG A 15 12.43 7.52 -0.25
CA ARG A 15 13.80 7.90 -0.69
C ARG A 15 13.88 9.40 -0.99
N PHE A 16 14.45 10.17 -0.07
CA PHE A 16 14.75 11.60 -0.24
C PHE A 16 16.26 11.85 -0.43
N THR A 17 16.96 10.90 -1.03
CA THR A 17 18.35 11.06 -1.46
C THR A 17 18.49 10.40 -2.83
N ASP A 18 19.23 11.06 -3.71
CA ASP A 18 19.68 10.61 -5.04
C ASP A 18 18.99 11.26 -6.23
N SER A 19 19.24 12.56 -6.35
CA SER A 19 19.10 13.45 -7.51
C SER A 19 19.84 12.99 -8.80
N LEU A 20 20.07 11.69 -9.02
CA LEU A 20 20.75 11.17 -10.22
C LEU A 20 20.10 9.89 -10.80
N SER A 21 18.98 9.43 -10.25
CA SER A 21 18.37 8.14 -10.63
C SER A 21 17.28 8.24 -11.70
N GLU A 22 17.02 9.43 -12.25
CA GLU A 22 15.95 9.70 -13.23
C GLU A 22 16.06 8.91 -14.55
N LEU A 23 17.14 8.15 -14.76
CA LEU A 23 17.40 7.45 -16.02
C LEU A 23 17.27 5.92 -15.99
N PHE A 24 17.08 5.28 -14.83
CA PHE A 24 17.07 3.80 -14.74
C PHE A 24 15.68 3.21 -14.51
N LYS A 25 14.94 3.15 -15.62
CA LYS A 25 13.95 2.11 -16.00
C LYS A 25 13.84 0.89 -15.07
N LYS A 26 12.73 0.78 -14.32
CA LYS A 26 11.80 -0.37 -14.37
C LYS A 26 10.56 -0.08 -13.52
N GLN A 27 9.42 0.00 -14.18
CA GLN A 27 8.04 -0.08 -13.65
C GLN A 27 7.86 -0.04 -12.13
N SER A 28 7.42 1.12 -11.63
CA SER A 28 6.42 1.24 -10.55
C SER A 28 6.54 0.24 -9.38
N GLN A 29 7.57 0.37 -8.54
CA GLN A 29 7.41 -0.04 -7.14
C GLN A 29 6.57 1.04 -6.44
N GLY A 30 5.30 0.73 -6.20
CA GLY A 30 4.29 1.63 -5.67
C GLY A 30 4.75 2.33 -4.39
N LYS A 31 4.51 3.64 -4.34
CA LYS A 31 4.96 4.61 -3.32
C LYS A 31 4.45 4.32 -1.90
N GLY A 32 4.84 3.22 -1.27
CA GLY A 32 4.39 2.83 0.08
C GLY A 32 3.73 1.45 0.15
N VAL A 33 3.96 0.56 -0.82
CA VAL A 33 3.51 -0.84 -0.74
C VAL A 33 4.71 -1.75 -0.91
N LYS A 34 4.96 -2.61 0.08
CA LYS A 34 5.97 -3.67 0.04
C LYS A 34 5.23 -5.00 -0.06
N VAL A 35 5.59 -5.80 -1.07
CA VAL A 35 5.05 -7.15 -1.25
C VAL A 35 6.19 -8.14 -1.10
N THR A 36 5.99 -9.16 -0.28
CA THR A 36 6.93 -10.27 -0.09
C THR A 36 6.19 -11.57 -0.34
N THR A 37 6.83 -12.51 -1.02
CA THR A 37 6.27 -13.84 -1.26
C THR A 37 7.11 -14.90 -0.56
N ASN A 38 6.44 -15.90 0.00
CA ASN A 38 7.09 -17.08 0.55
C ASN A 38 6.28 -18.32 0.13
N GLY A 39 6.82 -19.09 -0.81
CA GLY A 39 6.08 -20.14 -1.50
C GLY A 39 4.83 -19.58 -2.17
N ASP A 40 3.67 -20.19 -1.86
CA ASP A 40 2.38 -19.82 -2.44
C ASP A 40 1.62 -18.75 -1.64
N ARG A 41 2.29 -18.11 -0.68
CA ARG A 41 1.72 -17.08 0.19
C ARG A 41 2.28 -15.70 -0.10
N ILE A 42 1.39 -14.72 -0.09
CA ILE A 42 1.71 -13.30 -0.27
C ILE A 42 1.56 -12.56 1.06
N TYR A 43 2.57 -11.75 1.38
CA TYR A 43 2.61 -10.84 2.52
C TYR A 43 2.70 -9.41 2.00
N ILE A 44 1.81 -8.53 2.48
CA ILE A 44 1.71 -7.17 1.97
C ILE A 44 1.81 -6.19 3.13
N ASP A 45 2.79 -5.29 3.09
CA ASP A 45 2.84 -4.11 3.96
C ASP A 45 2.46 -2.88 3.15
N VAL A 46 1.41 -2.20 3.59
CA VAL A 46 0.92 -0.95 3.01
C VAL A 46 1.22 0.17 3.99
N TYR A 47 1.70 1.28 3.48
CA TYR A 47 2.06 2.46 4.23
C TYR A 47 1.22 3.63 3.74
N VAL A 48 0.39 4.19 4.62
CA VAL A 48 -0.60 5.22 4.26
C VAL A 48 -0.51 6.44 5.16
N ILE A 49 -0.89 7.59 4.59
CA ILE A 49 -1.25 8.79 5.34
C ILE A 49 -2.77 8.90 5.24
N ILE A 50 -3.43 9.03 6.38
CA ILE A 50 -4.90 9.10 6.45
C ILE A 50 -5.36 10.54 6.61
N LYS A 51 -6.58 10.85 6.16
CA LYS A 51 -7.19 12.16 6.36
C LYS A 51 -7.64 12.33 7.82
N PHE A 52 -7.53 13.54 8.36
CA PHE A 52 -8.13 13.87 9.67
C PHE A 52 -9.67 13.74 9.63
N GLY A 53 -10.25 13.30 10.74
CA GLY A 53 -11.71 13.16 10.88
C GLY A 53 -12.29 11.85 10.33
N VAL A 54 -11.47 10.89 9.90
CA VAL A 54 -11.92 9.53 9.52
C VAL A 54 -11.54 8.51 10.59
N SER A 55 -12.36 7.47 10.75
CA SER A 55 -12.03 6.36 11.64
C SER A 55 -10.85 5.57 11.07
N ILE A 56 -9.74 5.61 11.80
CA ILE A 56 -8.51 4.89 11.46
C ILE A 56 -8.79 3.40 11.24
N ASN A 57 -9.55 2.80 12.16
CA ASN A 57 -9.87 1.38 12.12
C ASN A 57 -10.70 1.03 10.89
N ALA A 58 -11.71 1.85 10.56
CA ALA A 58 -12.55 1.61 9.39
C ALA A 58 -11.76 1.69 8.09
N VAL A 59 -10.85 2.67 7.97
CA VAL A 59 -9.99 2.82 6.78
C VAL A 59 -8.99 1.67 6.69
N ALA A 60 -8.36 1.29 7.80
CA ALA A 60 -7.41 0.18 7.81
C ALA A 60 -8.07 -1.14 7.42
N GLU A 61 -9.25 -1.44 7.96
CA GLU A 61 -9.97 -2.68 7.65
C GLU A 61 -10.41 -2.72 6.19
N SER A 62 -11.04 -1.64 5.71
CA SER A 62 -11.46 -1.52 4.32
C SER A 62 -10.28 -1.67 3.34
N LEU A 63 -9.12 -1.09 3.68
CA LEU A 63 -7.92 -1.20 2.86
C LEU A 63 -7.37 -2.63 2.85
N LYS A 64 -7.34 -3.32 4.00
CA LYS A 64 -6.91 -4.72 4.09
C LYS A 64 -7.77 -5.62 3.21
N GLU A 65 -9.09 -5.52 3.36
CA GLU A 65 -10.04 -6.33 2.59
C GLU A 65 -9.91 -6.08 1.09
N SER A 66 -9.87 -4.81 0.68
CA SER A 66 -9.76 -4.42 -0.73
C SER A 66 -8.46 -4.92 -1.36
N VAL A 67 -7.33 -4.77 -0.65
CA VAL A 67 -6.02 -5.24 -1.12
C VAL A 67 -5.99 -6.75 -1.20
N LYS A 68 -6.43 -7.46 -0.15
CA LYS A 68 -6.49 -8.92 -0.11
C LYS A 68 -7.31 -9.45 -1.29
N TYR A 69 -8.56 -9.02 -1.40
CA TYR A 69 -9.47 -9.47 -2.46
C TYR A 69 -8.89 -9.25 -3.86
N ARG A 70 -8.38 -8.05 -4.14
CA ARG A 70 -7.86 -7.71 -5.47
C ARG A 70 -6.61 -8.52 -5.82
N VAL A 71 -5.70 -8.71 -4.87
CA VAL A 71 -4.46 -9.46 -5.11
C VAL A 71 -4.76 -10.95 -5.27
N GLU A 72 -5.59 -11.53 -4.42
CA GLU A 72 -5.99 -12.94 -4.56
C GLU A 72 -6.72 -13.18 -5.87
N LYS A 73 -7.67 -12.31 -6.23
CA LYS A 73 -8.42 -12.42 -7.50
C LYS A 73 -7.53 -12.27 -8.73
N PHE A 74 -6.54 -11.38 -8.69
CA PHE A 74 -5.67 -11.11 -9.84
C PHE A 74 -4.58 -12.18 -10.02
N THR A 75 -4.01 -12.66 -8.91
CA THR A 75 -2.86 -13.58 -8.94
C THR A 75 -3.25 -15.05 -8.82
N GLY A 76 -4.42 -15.36 -8.26
CA GLY A 76 -4.82 -16.71 -7.88
C GLY A 76 -4.08 -17.27 -6.66
N MET A 77 -3.17 -16.50 -6.06
CA MET A 77 -2.40 -16.88 -4.87
C MET A 77 -3.12 -16.44 -3.59
N ILE A 78 -2.80 -17.07 -2.47
CA ILE A 78 -3.39 -16.73 -1.17
C ILE A 78 -2.62 -15.59 -0.52
N VAL A 79 -3.33 -14.55 -0.08
CA VAL A 79 -2.75 -13.46 0.71
C VAL A 79 -2.91 -13.80 2.18
N ASP A 80 -1.78 -14.06 2.83
CA ASP A 80 -1.72 -14.48 4.22
C ASP A 80 -1.92 -13.30 5.18
N THR A 81 -1.21 -12.20 4.92
CA THR A 81 -1.25 -11.02 5.79
C THR A 81 -1.22 -9.73 4.98
N VAL A 82 -2.06 -8.78 5.37
CA VAL A 82 -2.01 -7.39 4.92
C VAL A 82 -1.83 -6.48 6.14
N ASN A 83 -0.65 -5.88 6.26
CA ASN A 83 -0.33 -4.92 7.30
C ASN A 83 -0.58 -3.51 6.78
N VAL A 84 -1.34 -2.72 7.52
CA VAL A 84 -1.58 -1.30 7.21
C VAL A 84 -0.85 -0.46 8.25
N ASN A 85 0.20 0.22 7.80
CA ASN A 85 1.07 1.08 8.58
C ASN A 85 0.69 2.53 8.33
N ILE A 86 0.23 3.23 9.36
CA ILE A 86 -0.16 4.63 9.25
C ILE A 86 1.04 5.48 9.62
N ILE A 87 1.58 6.20 8.63
CA ILE A 87 2.78 7.04 8.83
C ILE A 87 2.40 8.43 9.34
N GLY A 88 1.18 8.89 9.07
CA GLY A 88 0.74 10.21 9.50
C GLY A 88 -0.72 10.49 9.21
N VAL A 89 -1.15 11.65 9.69
CA VAL A 89 -2.49 12.20 9.46
C VAL A 89 -2.35 13.53 8.74
N LYS A 90 -3.11 13.73 7.66
CA LYS A 90 -3.18 15.00 6.92
C LYS A 90 -4.48 15.71 7.26
N LEU A 91 -4.38 16.97 7.70
CA LEU A 91 -5.51 17.85 7.99
C LEU A 91 -6.29 18.20 6.72
#